data_AF-A0A8B6FU54-F1
#
_entry.id   AF-A0A8B6FU54-F1
#
_cell.length_a   1.000
_cell.length_b   1.000
_cell.length_c   1.000
_cell.angle_alpha   90.00
_cell.angle_beta   90.00
_cell.angle_gamma   90.00
#
_symmetry.space_group_name_H-M   'P 1'
#
loop_
_entity.id
_entity.type
_entity.pdbx_description
1 polymer ?
#
loop_
_entity_poly.entity_id
_entity_poly.type
_entity_poly.pdbx_seq_one_letter_code
_entity_poly.pdbx_strand_id
1 'polypeptide(L)'
;MKSHRKNQSSDLKDADQLDIDNNRQENNMVNGYTKDEIERTVKSRSDVTQAVKATMPMVFNEEELRNCSLLGQKKNTKTDDPRPGLDETKRSFLEDLIAKAYTVAIKEVRGKMRDRLKMFARK
;
A
#
# COMPACT_ATOMS: atom_id res chain seq x y z
N MET A 1 54.08 -10.70 -46.29
CA MET A 1 54.36 -11.58 -45.14
C MET A 1 53.27 -11.38 -44.09
N LYS A 2 52.71 -12.48 -43.60
CA LYS A 2 51.65 -12.57 -42.58
C LYS A 2 52.06 -11.88 -41.27
N SER A 3 51.12 -11.23 -40.61
CA SER A 3 51.00 -11.23 -39.14
C SER A 3 49.55 -10.99 -38.74
N HIS A 4 48.85 -12.09 -38.52
CA HIS A 4 47.65 -12.13 -37.69
C HIS A 4 48.09 -12.09 -36.23
N ARG A 5 47.55 -11.16 -35.43
CA ARG A 5 47.41 -11.36 -33.99
C ARG A 5 45.97 -11.07 -33.60
N LYS A 6 45.24 -12.16 -33.33
CA LYS A 6 44.10 -12.20 -32.43
C LYS A 6 44.56 -11.67 -31.07
N ASN A 7 43.80 -10.77 -30.46
CA ASN A 7 43.63 -10.74 -29.01
C ASN A 7 42.15 -10.49 -28.75
N GLN A 8 41.47 -11.59 -28.40
CA GLN A 8 40.15 -11.57 -27.77
C GLN A 8 40.30 -10.87 -26.41
N SER A 9 39.45 -9.89 -26.14
CA SER A 9 39.15 -9.43 -24.78
C SER A 9 37.64 -9.47 -24.65
N SER A 10 37.18 -10.65 -24.26
CA SER A 10 35.84 -10.97 -23.84
C SER A 10 35.52 -10.26 -22.51
N ASP A 11 34.29 -9.76 -22.43
CA ASP A 11 33.43 -9.85 -21.24
C ASP A 11 34.01 -9.37 -19.91
N LEU A 12 33.96 -8.05 -19.70
CA LEU A 12 33.93 -7.43 -18.37
C LEU A 12 33.07 -6.16 -18.47
N LYS A 13 31.76 -6.32 -18.63
CA LYS A 13 30.78 -5.22 -18.52
C LYS A 13 29.52 -5.58 -17.71
N ASP A 14 29.64 -6.49 -16.75
CA ASP A 14 28.51 -6.92 -15.92
C ASP A 14 28.88 -6.98 -14.44
N ALA A 15 29.39 -5.89 -13.88
CA ALA A 15 29.71 -5.82 -12.44
C ALA A 15 29.34 -4.49 -11.76
N ASP A 16 28.53 -3.63 -12.39
CA ASP A 16 28.06 -2.37 -11.77
C ASP A 16 26.54 -2.21 -11.84
N GLN A 17 25.80 -3.31 -11.74
CA GLN A 17 24.32 -3.29 -11.78
C GLN A 17 23.70 -4.11 -10.64
N LEU A 18 24.19 -3.99 -9.41
CA LEU A 18 23.58 -4.66 -8.25
C LEU A 18 23.27 -3.80 -7.02
N ASP A 19 23.49 -2.47 -7.03
CA ASP A 19 23.30 -1.64 -5.83
C ASP A 19 22.38 -0.43 -6.00
N ILE A 20 21.40 -0.47 -6.92
CA ILE A 20 20.42 0.63 -7.08
C ILE A 20 19.07 0.32 -6.41
N ASP A 21 18.70 -0.95 -6.21
CA ASP A 21 17.38 -1.30 -5.65
C ASP A 21 17.30 -1.26 -4.11
N ASN A 22 18.42 -1.40 -3.39
CA ASN A 22 18.39 -1.38 -1.92
C ASN A 22 18.22 0.02 -1.31
N ASN A 23 18.49 1.10 -2.05
CA ASN A 23 18.45 2.47 -1.51
C ASN A 23 17.07 3.16 -1.67
N ARG A 24 16.09 2.49 -2.30
CA ARG A 24 14.76 3.06 -2.54
C ARG A 24 13.69 2.64 -1.52
N GLN A 25 13.98 1.65 -0.67
CA GLN A 25 13.00 1.07 0.26
C GLN A 25 12.89 1.79 1.61
N GLU A 26 13.96 2.41 2.12
CA GLU A 26 13.93 3.03 3.46
C GLU A 26 13.03 4.28 3.56
N ASN A 27 12.77 4.97 2.44
CA ASN A 27 11.98 6.21 2.44
C ASN A 27 10.46 6.01 2.45
N ASN A 28 9.95 4.77 2.50
CA ASN A 28 8.50 4.48 2.43
C ASN A 28 8.02 3.51 3.54
N MET A 29 8.68 3.50 4.69
CA MET A 29 8.25 2.71 5.84
C MET A 29 7.26 3.50 6.72
N VAL A 30 6.14 2.88 7.06
CA VAL A 30 5.12 3.36 8.00
C VAL A 30 5.05 2.36 9.14
N ASN A 31 5.37 2.79 10.36
CA ASN A 31 5.36 1.95 11.57
C ASN A 31 6.08 0.59 11.41
N GLY A 32 7.21 0.57 10.71
CA GLY A 32 7.99 -0.66 10.44
C GLY A 32 7.50 -1.49 9.26
N TYR A 33 6.42 -1.09 8.57
CA TYR A 33 5.90 -1.75 7.37
C TYR A 33 6.13 -0.92 6.12
N THR A 34 6.46 -1.54 5.01
CA THR A 34 6.47 -0.87 3.72
C THR A 34 5.05 -0.58 3.25
N LYS A 35 4.90 0.48 2.44
CA LYS A 35 3.63 0.79 1.78
C LYS A 35 3.03 -0.41 1.01
N ASP A 36 3.87 -1.19 0.34
CA ASP A 36 3.43 -2.36 -0.43
C ASP A 36 2.87 -3.48 0.46
N GLU A 37 3.43 -3.68 1.65
CA GLU A 37 2.91 -4.66 2.62
C GLU A 37 1.54 -4.25 3.15
N ILE A 38 1.35 -2.96 3.44
CA ILE A 38 0.06 -2.40 3.86
C ILE A 38 -0.96 -2.55 2.73
N GLU A 39 -0.56 -2.24 1.49
CA GLU A 39 -1.43 -2.37 0.32
C GLU A 39 -1.86 -3.81 0.03
N ARG A 40 -0.92 -4.77 0.10
CA ARG A 40 -1.21 -6.20 -0.01
C ARG A 40 -2.17 -6.65 1.08
N THR A 41 -1.98 -6.17 2.30
CA THR A 41 -2.86 -6.50 3.42
C THR A 41 -4.28 -6.02 3.14
N VAL A 42 -4.49 -4.79 2.68
CA VAL A 42 -5.83 -4.30 2.29
C VAL A 42 -6.45 -5.14 1.18
N LYS A 43 -5.71 -5.40 0.10
CA LYS A 43 -6.21 -6.19 -1.05
C LYS A 43 -6.55 -7.64 -0.69
N SER A 44 -5.93 -8.19 0.35
CA SER A 44 -6.21 -9.55 0.84
C SER A 44 -7.53 -9.67 1.61
N ARG A 45 -8.17 -8.56 1.98
CA ARG A 45 -9.39 -8.57 2.80
C ARG A 45 -10.65 -8.49 1.97
N SER A 46 -11.66 -9.24 2.40
CA SER A 46 -12.93 -9.36 1.69
C SER A 46 -13.83 -8.12 1.81
N ASP A 47 -13.70 -7.38 2.92
CA ASP A 47 -14.53 -6.22 3.21
C ASP A 47 -13.73 -5.10 3.90
N VAL A 48 -14.24 -3.87 3.77
CA VAL A 48 -13.60 -2.64 4.27
C VAL A 48 -13.34 -2.70 5.77
N THR A 49 -14.22 -3.32 6.55
CA THR A 49 -14.06 -3.41 8.01
C THR A 49 -12.87 -4.28 8.38
N GLN A 50 -12.72 -5.42 7.71
CA GLN A 50 -11.55 -6.30 7.89
C GLN A 50 -10.27 -5.64 7.41
N ALA A 51 -10.31 -4.90 6.30
CA ALA A 51 -9.17 -4.12 5.81
C ALA A 51 -8.70 -3.12 6.87
N VAL A 52 -9.60 -2.25 7.35
CA VAL A 52 -9.28 -1.25 8.38
C VAL A 52 -8.71 -1.91 9.64
N LYS A 53 -9.34 -2.97 10.15
CA LYS A 53 -8.87 -3.67 11.36
C LYS A 53 -7.47 -4.25 11.21
N ALA A 54 -7.14 -4.78 10.03
CA ALA A 54 -5.83 -5.39 9.78
C ALA A 54 -4.73 -4.35 9.57
N THR A 55 -5.04 -3.19 8.98
CA THR A 55 -4.02 -2.19 8.61
C THR A 55 -3.91 -1.01 9.57
N MET A 56 -4.91 -0.74 10.41
CA MET A 56 -4.82 0.21 11.52
C MET A 56 -3.54 0.02 12.37
N PRO A 57 -3.21 -1.18 12.89
CA PRO A 57 -1.99 -1.39 13.68
C PRO A 57 -0.70 -1.35 12.85
N MET A 58 -0.79 -1.42 11.52
CA MET A 58 0.36 -1.26 10.62
C MET A 58 0.66 0.22 10.31
N VAL A 59 -0.30 1.11 10.54
CA VAL A 59 -0.16 2.55 10.25
C VAL A 59 0.01 3.36 11.54
N PHE A 60 -0.72 2.99 12.59
CA PHE A 60 -0.72 3.65 13.89
C PHE A 60 -0.14 2.74 14.94
N ASN A 61 0.66 3.31 15.84
CA ASN A 61 1.18 2.56 16.98
C ASN A 61 0.08 2.33 18.04
N GLU A 62 0.35 1.43 18.99
CA GLU A 62 -0.63 1.05 20.00
C GLU A 62 -1.06 2.22 20.90
N GLU A 63 -0.15 3.17 21.15
CA GLU A 63 -0.43 4.38 21.93
C GLU A 63 -1.43 5.30 21.20
N GLU A 64 -1.20 5.56 19.91
CA GLU A 64 -2.09 6.31 19.04
C GLU A 64 -3.48 5.66 18.99
N LEU A 65 -3.56 4.33 18.87
CA LEU A 65 -4.83 3.61 18.81
C LEU A 65 -5.62 3.65 20.13
N ARG A 66 -4.94 3.74 21.29
CA ARG A 66 -5.58 3.79 22.61
C ARG A 66 -6.01 5.21 23.00
N ASN A 67 -5.17 6.19 22.70
CA ASN A 67 -5.26 7.53 23.26
C ASN A 67 -5.81 8.57 22.28
N CYS A 68 -5.72 8.34 20.96
CA CYS A 68 -6.23 9.27 19.97
C CYS A 68 -7.70 8.99 19.59
N SER A 69 -8.30 9.97 18.94
CA SER A 69 -9.60 9.89 18.28
C SER A 69 -9.41 10.19 16.78
N LEU A 70 -10.40 9.90 15.95
CA LEU A 70 -10.24 10.06 14.49
C LEU A 70 -9.89 11.49 14.05
N LEU A 71 -10.53 12.50 14.66
CA LEU A 71 -10.41 13.92 14.26
C LEU A 71 -9.98 14.85 15.40
N GLY A 72 -9.74 14.33 16.61
CA GLY A 72 -9.59 15.13 17.81
C GLY A 72 -10.96 15.56 18.33
N GLN A 73 -11.40 14.97 19.44
CA GLN A 73 -12.64 15.40 20.08
C GLN A 73 -12.34 16.45 21.15
N LYS A 74 -12.88 17.65 20.97
CA LYS A 74 -13.03 18.61 22.07
C LYS A 74 -14.14 18.07 22.99
N LYS A 75 -13.72 17.33 24.01
CA LYS A 75 -14.55 16.74 25.10
C LYS A 75 -15.44 15.56 24.68
N ASN A 76 -15.19 14.42 25.30
CA ASN A 76 -16.16 13.33 25.41
C ASN A 76 -17.03 13.62 26.64
N THR A 77 -18.36 13.54 26.54
CA THR A 77 -19.31 13.89 27.61
C THR A 77 -19.30 12.95 28.84
N LYS A 78 -18.33 12.04 28.92
CA LYS A 78 -18.22 11.01 29.99
C LYS A 78 -16.84 10.91 30.64
N THR A 79 -15.81 11.48 30.03
CA THR A 79 -14.42 11.48 30.54
C THR A 79 -13.82 12.81 30.13
N ASP A 80 -13.51 13.66 31.11
CA ASP A 80 -13.11 15.07 30.93
C ASP A 80 -11.80 15.31 30.16
N ASP A 81 -11.12 14.24 29.72
CA ASP A 81 -9.86 14.36 28.99
C ASP A 81 -10.06 14.50 27.48
N PRO A 82 -9.62 15.61 26.85
CA PRO A 82 -9.65 15.76 25.41
C PRO A 82 -8.66 14.75 24.77
N ARG A 83 -9.17 13.88 23.90
CA ARG A 83 -8.32 12.97 23.13
C ARG A 83 -7.79 13.67 21.87
N PRO A 84 -6.47 13.67 21.63
CA PRO A 84 -5.90 14.21 20.40
C PRO A 84 -6.42 13.48 19.16
N GLY A 85 -6.32 14.11 18.00
CA GLY A 85 -6.62 13.46 16.73
C GLY A 85 -5.51 12.51 16.32
N LEU A 86 -5.84 11.49 15.52
CA LEU A 86 -4.84 10.72 14.77
C LEU A 86 -4.09 11.65 13.81
N ASP A 87 -2.82 11.34 13.57
CA ASP A 87 -2.01 12.05 12.59
C ASP A 87 -2.73 12.10 11.23
N GLU A 88 -2.96 13.31 10.73
CA GLU A 88 -3.76 13.54 9.53
C GLU A 88 -3.12 12.91 8.29
N THR A 89 -1.79 12.91 8.20
CA THR A 89 -1.06 12.35 7.06
C THR A 89 -1.23 10.83 7.03
N LYS A 90 -1.02 10.17 8.17
CA LYS A 90 -1.23 8.72 8.33
C LYS A 90 -2.69 8.32 8.09
N ARG A 91 -3.64 9.10 8.63
CA ARG A 91 -5.08 8.88 8.43
C ARG A 91 -5.45 8.98 6.96
N SER A 92 -5.08 10.09 6.31
CA SER A 92 -5.39 10.32 4.90
C SER A 92 -4.76 9.24 4.01
N PHE A 93 -3.51 8.84 4.29
CA PHE A 93 -2.85 7.74 3.59
C PHE A 93 -3.67 6.43 3.66
N LEU A 94 -4.11 6.05 4.86
CA LEU A 94 -4.87 4.82 5.07
C LEU A 94 -6.25 4.87 4.41
N GLU A 95 -6.95 6.00 4.55
CA GLU A 95 -8.25 6.25 3.91
C GLU A 95 -8.15 6.13 2.38
N ASP A 96 -7.14 6.78 1.79
CA ASP A 96 -6.89 6.76 0.34
C ASP A 96 -6.60 5.35 -0.16
N LEU A 97 -5.78 4.60 0.57
CA LEU A 97 -5.36 3.27 0.18
C LEU A 97 -6.54 2.28 0.21
N ILE A 98 -7.36 2.35 1.25
CA ILE A 98 -8.59 1.54 1.37
C ILE A 98 -9.60 1.96 0.29
N ALA A 99 -9.85 3.25 0.11
CA ALA A 99 -10.79 3.74 -0.90
C ALA A 99 -10.38 3.30 -2.31
N LYS A 100 -9.09 3.38 -2.66
CA LYS A 100 -8.56 2.93 -3.95
C LYS A 100 -8.76 1.43 -4.16
N ALA A 101 -8.41 0.61 -3.17
CA ALA A 101 -8.54 -0.85 -3.28
C ALA A 101 -9.98 -1.30 -3.56
N TYR A 102 -10.95 -0.78 -2.79
CA TYR A 102 -12.36 -1.16 -2.96
C TYR A 102 -13.01 -0.49 -4.18
N THR A 103 -12.54 0.69 -4.60
CA THR A 103 -13.00 1.30 -5.87
C THR A 103 -12.59 0.46 -7.07
N VAL A 104 -11.36 -0.08 -7.09
CA VAL A 104 -10.91 -0.99 -8.15
C VAL A 104 -11.79 -2.25 -8.15
N ALA A 105 -12.04 -2.84 -6.98
CA ALA A 105 -12.92 -4.02 -6.86
C ALA A 105 -14.33 -3.77 -7.43
N ILE A 106 -14.93 -2.60 -7.15
CA ILE A 106 -16.24 -2.22 -7.70
C ILE A 106 -16.20 -2.10 -9.23
N LYS A 107 -15.13 -1.53 -9.80
CA LYS A 107 -14.98 -1.42 -11.27
C LYS A 107 -14.89 -2.80 -11.93
N GLU A 108 -14.16 -3.74 -11.33
CA GLU A 108 -14.07 -5.12 -11.83
C GLU A 108 -15.41 -5.85 -11.79
N VAL A 109 -16.14 -5.73 -10.69
CA VAL A 109 -17.50 -6.31 -10.56
C VAL A 109 -18.41 -5.76 -11.65
N ARG A 110 -18.42 -4.44 -11.86
CA ARG A 110 -19.21 -3.81 -12.94
C ARG A 110 -18.84 -4.30 -14.33
N GLY A 111 -17.55 -4.53 -14.59
CA GLY A 111 -17.07 -5.15 -15.84
C GLY A 111 -17.64 -6.54 -16.05
N LYS A 112 -17.50 -7.42 -15.05
CA LYS A 112 -18.03 -8.80 -15.09
C LYS A 112 -19.55 -8.83 -15.26
N MET A 113 -20.29 -7.94 -14.58
CA MET A 113 -21.74 -7.81 -14.76
C MET A 113 -22.10 -7.43 -16.20
N ARG A 114 -21.39 -6.45 -16.79
CA ARG A 114 -21.60 -6.03 -18.18
C ARG A 114 -21.38 -7.19 -19.16
N ASP A 115 -20.32 -7.96 -18.98
CA ASP A 115 -20.03 -9.10 -19.85
C ASP A 115 -21.06 -10.22 -19.68
N ARG A 116 -21.55 -10.43 -18.45
CA ARG A 116 -22.64 -11.38 -18.21
C ARG A 116 -23.95 -10.95 -18.88
N LEU A 117 -24.29 -9.66 -18.84
CA LEU A 117 -25.46 -9.12 -19.54
C LEU A 117 -25.35 -9.28 -21.07
N LYS A 118 -24.16 -9.03 -21.64
CA LYS A 118 -23.91 -9.27 -23.08
C LYS A 118 -24.11 -10.73 -23.47
N MET A 119 -23.75 -11.68 -22.61
CA MET A 119 -23.98 -13.11 -22.89
C MET A 119 -25.46 -13.47 -22.95
N PHE A 120 -26.29 -12.87 -22.09
CA PHE A 120 -27.74 -13.08 -22.12
C PHE A 120 -28.42 -12.41 -23.32
N ALA A 121 -27.93 -11.24 -23.77
CA ALA A 121 -28.46 -10.51 -24.90
C ALA A 121 -28.14 -11.13 -26.29
N ARG A 122 -27.35 -12.20 -26.34
CA ARG A 122 -26.96 -12.90 -27.58
C ARG A 122 -27.77 -14.19 -27.84
N LYS A 123 -28.83 -14.44 -27.08
CA LYS A 123 -29.83 -15.49 -27.34
C LYS A 123 -31.09 -14.86 -27.91
#